data_AF-A0A6G5RR52-F1
#
_entry.id   AF-A0A6G5RR52-F1
#
_cell.length_a   1.000
_cell.length_b   1.000
_cell.length_c   1.000
_cell.angle_alpha   90.00
_cell.angle_beta   90.00
_cell.angle_gamma   90.00
#
_symmetry.space_group_name_H-M   'P 1'
#
loop_
_entity.id
_entity.type
_entity.pdbx_description
1 polymer ?
#
loop_
_entity_poly.entity_id
_entity_poly.type
_entity_poly.pdbx_seq_one_letter_code
_entity_poly.pdbx_strand_id
1 'polypeptide(L)'
;MSNGLGEARMQGNQAKRWWQRDDWTQIATVAAVLVGAGTLLLTAIATFFQARVAQDQLDQSRRTSDNEARGQAVLVSHWTGDGESSLHVMNRSLDPVNEVSLAFHARTALGKNQQPPRGMVTFVIKLGSLPPCSTIAFSEKTVGFRWKRADLNELTVQHPVLPGLPREEGTWRGLKSLRRLEMLSLFFTDRDGAQWSRDKDGRLGDQRDGIGYPVDGLAASPGRIVRAPQIKPLDTCREG
;
A
#
# COMPACT_ATOMS: atom_id res chain seq x y z
N MET A 1 29.49 43.53 110.88
CA MET A 1 29.07 42.13 111.11
C MET A 1 27.80 41.89 110.31
N SER A 2 27.84 40.91 109.39
CA SER A 2 26.74 40.22 108.66
C SER A 2 25.67 41.03 107.92
N ASN A 3 25.07 40.59 106.83
CA ASN A 3 25.36 39.71 105.68
C ASN A 3 24.03 39.60 104.90
N GLY A 4 24.09 39.42 103.57
CA GLY A 4 22.99 38.85 102.75
C GLY A 4 22.42 39.82 101.71
N LEU A 5 22.86 39.77 100.45
CA LEU A 5 22.41 38.87 99.36
C LEU A 5 20.93 39.05 98.98
N GLY A 6 20.69 39.54 97.76
CA GLY A 6 19.39 39.54 97.10
C GLY A 6 19.44 40.20 95.73
N GLU A 7 19.13 39.41 94.70
CA GLU A 7 19.47 39.58 93.29
C GLU A 7 18.65 40.61 92.47
N ALA A 8 19.32 41.03 91.40
CA ALA A 8 18.88 41.38 90.04
C ALA A 8 17.38 41.30 89.65
N ARG A 9 16.94 42.30 88.86
CA ARG A 9 16.10 42.14 87.65
C ARG A 9 16.17 43.41 86.80
N MET A 10 17.05 43.46 85.79
CA MET A 10 16.73 43.15 84.39
C MET A 10 15.50 43.90 83.85
N GLN A 11 15.71 45.18 83.52
CA GLN A 11 14.96 45.86 82.46
C GLN A 11 15.51 45.38 81.11
N GLY A 12 14.70 44.68 80.33
CA GLY A 12 15.08 44.29 78.98
C GLY A 12 14.32 43.06 78.50
N ASN A 13 13.04 43.21 78.18
CA ASN A 13 12.34 42.32 77.23
C ASN A 13 10.91 42.81 76.93
N GLN A 14 10.78 43.96 76.26
CA GLN A 14 9.51 44.36 75.62
C GLN A 14 9.60 44.53 74.10
N ALA A 15 10.67 44.07 73.44
CA ALA A 15 10.83 44.18 71.99
C ALA A 15 10.72 42.84 71.22
N LYS A 16 10.35 41.72 71.88
CA LYS A 16 10.38 40.37 71.26
C LYS A 16 9.03 39.67 71.13
N ARG A 17 7.90 40.38 71.15
CA ARG A 17 6.57 39.72 71.19
C ARG A 17 5.50 40.23 70.21
N TRP A 18 5.86 41.07 69.25
CA TRP A 18 4.92 41.53 68.20
C TRP A 18 4.98 40.67 66.92
N TRP A 19 6.11 40.04 66.59
CA TRP A 19 6.27 39.25 65.34
C TRP A 19 5.65 37.83 65.34
N GLN A 20 4.92 37.42 66.38
CA GLN A 20 4.42 36.03 66.50
C GLN A 20 2.90 35.90 66.36
N ARG A 21 2.23 36.85 65.70
CA ARG A 21 0.78 36.82 65.59
C ARG A 21 0.22 37.25 64.24
N ASP A 22 0.98 37.05 63.18
CA ASP A 22 0.45 37.08 61.82
C ASP A 22 0.59 35.69 61.19
N ASP A 23 -0.47 35.30 60.50
CA ASP A 23 -0.88 33.99 59.98
C ASP A 23 0.09 33.37 58.93
N TRP A 24 1.39 33.34 59.21
CA TRP A 24 2.42 32.76 58.34
C TRP A 24 2.16 31.29 58.01
N THR A 25 1.58 30.54 58.95
CA THR A 25 1.18 29.14 58.74
C THR A 25 0.01 29.02 57.78
N GLN A 26 -0.96 29.93 57.81
CA GLN A 26 -2.07 29.94 56.84
C GLN A 26 -1.57 30.37 55.46
N ILE A 27 -0.71 31.39 55.37
CA ILE A 27 -0.09 31.82 54.11
C ILE A 27 0.77 30.70 53.51
N ALA A 28 1.56 30.01 54.33
CA ALA A 28 2.37 28.87 53.89
C ALA A 28 1.52 27.69 53.41
N THR A 29 0.39 27.42 54.08
CA THR A 29 -0.53 26.34 53.69
C THR A 29 -1.22 26.66 52.36
N VAL A 30 -1.71 27.89 52.18
CA VAL A 30 -2.33 28.34 50.93
C VAL A 30 -1.31 28.34 49.79
N ALA A 31 -0.08 28.81 50.03
CA ALA A 31 1.00 28.75 49.05
C ALA A 31 1.35 27.30 48.66
N ALA A 32 1.42 26.37 49.61
CA ALA A 32 1.67 24.96 49.34
C ALA A 32 0.56 24.32 48.50
N VAL A 33 -0.71 24.63 48.79
CA VAL A 33 -1.87 24.14 47.99
C VAL A 33 -1.84 24.72 46.58
N LEU A 34 -1.51 26.00 46.41
CA LEU A 34 -1.41 26.63 45.09
C LEU A 34 -0.24 26.09 44.27
N VAL A 35 0.91 25.83 44.90
CA VAL A 35 2.05 25.17 44.26
C VAL A 35 1.72 23.72 43.87
N GLY A 36 1.02 22.99 44.74
CA GLY A 36 0.51 21.65 44.44
C GLY A 36 -0.48 21.63 43.27
N ALA A 37 -1.44 22.56 43.26
CA ALA A 37 -2.41 22.68 42.17
C ALA A 37 -1.76 23.12 40.84
N GLY A 38 -0.82 24.06 40.91
CA GLY A 38 -0.05 24.52 39.74
C GLY A 38 0.85 23.45 39.15
N THR A 39 1.51 22.63 39.98
CA THR A 39 2.34 21.51 39.51
C THR A 39 1.50 20.40 38.89
N LEU A 40 0.30 20.12 39.40
CA LEU A 40 -0.64 19.17 38.79
C LEU A 40 -1.13 19.64 37.42
N LEU A 41 -1.47 20.92 37.26
CA LEU A 41 -1.86 21.50 35.98
C LEU A 41 -0.72 21.45 34.95
N LEU A 42 0.50 21.82 35.37
CA LEU A 42 1.69 21.73 34.51
C LEU A 42 1.98 20.27 34.10
N THR A 43 1.82 19.33 35.02
CA THR A 43 1.99 17.89 34.74
C THR A 43 0.95 17.41 33.74
N ALA A 44 -0.32 17.78 33.92
CA ALA A 44 -1.40 17.41 33.00
C ALA A 44 -1.18 17.95 31.59
N ILE A 45 -0.71 19.21 31.47
CA ILE A 45 -0.35 19.82 30.19
C ILE A 45 0.83 19.07 29.55
N ALA A 46 1.88 18.78 30.33
CA ALA A 46 3.04 18.05 29.85
C ALA A 46 2.66 16.65 29.34
N THR A 47 1.83 15.90 30.07
CA THR A 47 1.33 14.59 29.65
C THR A 47 0.46 14.68 28.39
N PHE A 48 -0.37 15.72 28.27
CA PHE A 48 -1.19 15.94 27.07
C PHE A 48 -0.33 16.18 25.82
N PHE A 49 0.71 17.00 25.92
CA PHE A 49 1.64 17.23 24.81
C PHE A 49 2.50 16.00 24.50
N GLN A 50 2.96 15.26 25.51
CA GLN A 50 3.69 14.00 25.32
C GLN A 50 2.84 12.94 24.60
N ALA A 51 1.56 12.80 24.98
CA ALA A 51 0.64 11.89 24.31
C ALA A 51 0.40 12.26 22.84
N ARG A 52 0.30 13.56 22.55
CA ARG A 52 0.13 14.06 21.18
C ARG A 52 1.37 13.83 20.30
N VAL A 53 2.57 14.05 20.84
CA VAL A 53 3.83 13.78 20.13
C VAL A 53 4.04 12.29 19.89
N ALA A 54 3.68 11.44 20.86
CA ALA A 54 3.75 9.99 20.68
C ALA A 54 2.82 9.49 19.57
N GLN A 55 1.63 10.08 19.43
CA GLN A 55 0.72 9.78 18.32
C GLN A 55 1.29 10.21 16.96
N ASP A 56 1.87 11.42 16.88
CA ASP A 56 2.46 11.93 15.64
C ASP A 56 3.66 11.10 15.18
N GLN A 57 4.49 10.63 16.13
CA GLN A 57 5.59 9.71 15.83
C GLN A 57 5.09 8.35 15.33
N LEU A 58 4.02 7.80 15.91
CA LEU A 58 3.44 6.54 15.44
C LEU A 58 2.88 6.66 14.02
N ASP A 59 2.22 7.77 13.70
CA ASP A 59 1.70 8.02 12.35
C ASP A 59 2.83 8.28 11.34
N GLN A 60 3.90 8.96 11.75
CA GLN A 60 5.10 9.13 10.92
C GLN A 60 5.82 7.80 10.68
N SER A 61 5.96 6.95 11.70
CA SER A 61 6.54 5.61 11.56
C SER A 61 5.68 4.72 10.67
N ARG A 62 4.35 4.79 10.78
CA ARG A 62 3.43 4.06 9.88
C ARG A 62 3.58 4.51 8.43
N ARG A 63 3.60 5.82 8.16
CA ARG A 63 3.78 6.34 6.78
C ARG A 63 5.15 5.99 6.21
N THR A 64 6.18 6.02 7.04
CA THR A 64 7.54 5.66 6.60
C THR A 64 7.62 4.17 6.29
N SER A 65 7.07 3.32 7.17
CA SER A 65 6.96 1.87 6.94
C SER A 65 6.13 1.53 5.69
N ASP A 66 4.99 2.20 5.50
CA ASP A 66 4.15 2.01 4.31
C ASP A 66 4.85 2.48 3.02
N ASN A 67 5.66 3.55 3.08
CA ASN A 67 6.42 4.05 1.94
C ASN A 67 7.64 3.17 1.62
N GLU A 68 8.35 2.71 2.63
CA GLU A 68 9.47 1.76 2.49
C GLU A 68 8.97 0.41 1.95
N ALA A 69 7.85 -0.09 2.45
CA ALA A 69 7.21 -1.32 1.95
C ALA A 69 6.80 -1.20 0.47
N ARG A 70 6.52 0.01 -0.03
CA ARG A 70 6.13 0.26 -1.43
C ARG A 70 7.31 0.50 -2.37
N GLY A 71 8.54 0.57 -1.86
CA GLY A 71 9.73 1.03 -2.59
C GLY A 71 9.97 0.30 -3.91
N GLN A 72 9.99 -1.04 -3.88
CA GLN A 72 10.08 -1.83 -5.13
C GLN A 72 8.78 -1.79 -5.94
N ALA A 73 7.63 -1.86 -5.28
CA ALA A 73 6.33 -2.01 -5.94
C ALA A 73 6.00 -0.82 -6.86
N VAL A 74 6.46 0.40 -6.51
CA VAL A 74 6.29 1.57 -7.37
C VAL A 74 7.07 1.48 -8.70
N LEU A 75 8.10 0.63 -8.77
CA LEU A 75 8.97 0.45 -9.95
C LEU A 75 8.46 -0.59 -10.95
N VAL A 76 7.54 -1.46 -10.53
CA VAL A 76 6.80 -2.34 -11.44
C VAL A 76 5.69 -1.52 -12.08
N SER A 77 5.50 -1.57 -13.39
CA SER A 77 4.46 -0.76 -14.07
C SER A 77 3.94 -1.45 -15.33
N HIS A 78 2.82 -0.94 -15.85
CA HIS A 78 2.28 -1.37 -17.14
C HIS A 78 1.81 -0.15 -17.94
N TRP A 79 1.76 -0.29 -19.25
CA TRP A 79 1.16 0.69 -20.16
C TRP A 79 0.72 0.04 -21.46
N THR A 80 -0.20 0.68 -22.16
CA THR A 80 -0.56 0.32 -23.52
C THR A 80 0.28 1.15 -24.50
N GLY A 81 0.96 0.50 -25.44
CA GLY A 81 1.81 1.16 -26.43
C GLY A 81 1.04 1.77 -27.61
N ASP A 82 1.78 2.39 -28.52
CA ASP A 82 1.22 3.16 -29.64
C ASP A 82 0.24 2.36 -30.52
N GLY A 83 -0.87 3.00 -30.87
CA GLY A 83 -1.99 2.37 -31.58
C GLY A 83 -2.81 1.41 -30.71
N GLU A 84 -2.60 1.43 -29.38
CA GLU A 84 -3.35 0.74 -28.34
C GLU A 84 -3.36 -0.81 -28.42
N SER A 85 -2.66 -1.39 -29.40
CA SER A 85 -2.69 -2.83 -29.72
C SER A 85 -1.53 -3.63 -29.10
N SER A 86 -0.72 -2.98 -28.27
CA SER A 86 0.34 -3.61 -27.50
C SER A 86 0.22 -3.26 -26.02
N LEU A 87 0.42 -4.24 -25.15
CA LEU A 87 0.42 -4.07 -23.71
C LEU A 87 1.82 -4.40 -23.20
N HIS A 88 2.37 -3.53 -22.37
CA HIS A 88 3.71 -3.69 -21.81
C HIS A 88 3.62 -3.82 -20.30
N VAL A 89 4.44 -4.71 -19.75
CA VAL A 89 4.64 -4.88 -18.31
C VAL A 89 6.13 -4.81 -18.04
N MET A 90 6.52 -4.05 -17.04
CA MET A 90 7.92 -3.71 -16.81
C MET A 90 8.24 -3.77 -15.31
N ASN A 91 9.40 -4.36 -14.99
CA ASN A 91 10.05 -4.26 -13.69
C ASN A 91 11.28 -3.37 -13.83
N ARG A 92 11.25 -2.17 -13.24
CA ARG A 92 12.40 -1.25 -13.21
C ARG A 92 13.27 -1.40 -11.97
N SER A 93 12.90 -2.29 -11.05
CA SER A 93 13.69 -2.57 -9.86
C SER A 93 14.96 -3.33 -10.22
N LEU A 94 15.98 -3.18 -9.37
CA LEU A 94 17.17 -4.03 -9.35
C LEU A 94 16.88 -5.44 -8.80
N ASP A 95 15.72 -5.62 -8.17
CA ASP A 95 15.29 -6.90 -7.62
C ASP A 95 14.21 -7.56 -8.50
N PRO A 96 14.21 -8.90 -8.60
CA PRO A 96 13.13 -9.61 -9.28
C PRO A 96 11.81 -9.42 -8.53
N VAL A 97 10.71 -9.53 -9.26
CA VAL A 97 9.38 -9.73 -8.68
C VAL A 97 8.83 -11.07 -9.08
N ASN A 98 8.05 -11.67 -8.18
CA ASN A 98 7.57 -13.05 -8.29
C ASN A 98 6.05 -13.07 -8.44
N GLU A 99 5.52 -14.26 -8.75
CA GLU A 99 4.09 -14.52 -8.88
C GLU A 99 3.33 -13.55 -9.80
N VAL A 100 4.04 -13.01 -10.80
CA VAL A 100 3.52 -12.01 -11.71
C VAL A 100 2.37 -12.62 -12.50
N SER A 101 1.22 -12.00 -12.39
CA SER A 101 0.04 -12.37 -13.16
C SER A 101 -0.68 -11.13 -13.64
N LEU A 102 -1.27 -11.19 -14.82
CA LEU A 102 -2.03 -10.07 -15.38
C LEU A 102 -3.33 -10.55 -15.99
N ALA A 103 -4.32 -9.67 -15.98
CA ALA A 103 -5.51 -9.81 -16.77
C ALA A 103 -5.72 -8.60 -17.66
N PHE A 104 -6.15 -8.85 -18.89
CA PHE A 104 -6.41 -7.81 -19.86
C PHE A 104 -7.51 -8.21 -20.84
N HIS A 105 -8.19 -7.22 -21.39
CA HIS A 105 -9.10 -7.39 -22.49
C HIS A 105 -8.42 -7.13 -23.82
N ALA A 106 -8.74 -7.96 -24.81
CA ALA A 106 -8.52 -7.63 -26.21
C ALA A 106 -9.85 -7.20 -26.83
N ARG A 107 -9.92 -5.94 -27.26
CA ARG A 107 -11.05 -5.40 -28.01
C ARG A 107 -10.78 -5.52 -29.49
N THR A 108 -11.76 -6.05 -30.20
CA THR A 108 -11.77 -6.21 -31.64
C THR A 108 -12.68 -5.18 -32.30
N ALA A 109 -12.50 -4.95 -33.60
CA ALA A 109 -13.36 -4.08 -34.40
C ALA A 109 -14.75 -4.68 -34.71
N LEU A 110 -15.08 -5.85 -34.13
CA LEU A 110 -16.26 -6.62 -34.50
C LEU A 110 -17.52 -6.05 -33.83
N GLY A 111 -18.63 -6.04 -34.58
CA GLY A 111 -19.91 -5.50 -34.10
C GLY A 111 -20.55 -6.35 -32.99
N LYS A 112 -21.57 -5.81 -32.31
CA LYS A 112 -22.24 -6.45 -31.16
C LYS A 112 -22.78 -7.86 -31.43
N ASN A 113 -23.16 -8.15 -32.67
CA ASN A 113 -23.73 -9.43 -33.10
C ASN A 113 -22.68 -10.40 -33.68
N GLN A 114 -21.41 -10.00 -33.68
CA GLN A 114 -20.30 -10.81 -34.17
C GLN A 114 -19.55 -11.45 -33.01
N GLN A 115 -18.71 -12.41 -33.37
CA GLN A 115 -18.00 -13.33 -32.50
C GLN A 115 -16.53 -12.91 -32.43
N PRO A 116 -15.94 -12.64 -31.26
CA PRO A 116 -16.45 -12.82 -29.89
C PRO A 116 -17.55 -11.81 -29.52
N PRO A 117 -18.50 -12.15 -28.64
CA PRO A 117 -19.59 -11.27 -28.24
C PRO A 117 -19.08 -9.89 -27.83
N ARG A 118 -19.70 -8.83 -28.38
CA ARG A 118 -19.30 -7.42 -28.16
C ARG A 118 -17.84 -7.11 -28.51
N GLY A 119 -17.21 -7.97 -29.31
CA GLY A 119 -15.85 -7.83 -29.76
C GLY A 119 -14.80 -7.95 -28.65
N MET A 120 -15.10 -8.60 -27.52
CA MET A 120 -14.23 -8.63 -26.34
C MET A 120 -13.75 -10.04 -25.98
N VAL A 121 -12.46 -10.18 -25.66
CA VAL A 121 -11.83 -11.42 -25.18
C VAL A 121 -11.00 -11.13 -23.94
N THR A 122 -11.14 -11.96 -22.91
CA THR A 122 -10.41 -11.80 -21.64
C THR A 122 -9.26 -12.78 -21.54
N PHE A 123 -8.08 -12.26 -21.24
CA PHE A 123 -6.86 -13.03 -21.04
C PHE A 123 -6.48 -12.94 -19.56
N VAL A 124 -6.13 -14.08 -18.96
CA VAL A 124 -5.56 -14.18 -17.62
C VAL A 124 -4.28 -14.97 -17.74
N ILE A 125 -3.14 -14.31 -17.50
CA ILE A 125 -1.80 -14.85 -17.77
C ILE A 125 -0.99 -14.85 -16.48
N LYS A 126 -0.45 -16.01 -16.09
CA LYS A 126 0.60 -16.11 -15.06
C LYS A 126 1.95 -16.18 -15.75
N LEU A 127 2.84 -15.25 -15.42
CA LEU A 127 4.20 -15.15 -15.96
C LEU A 127 5.25 -15.80 -15.06
N GLY A 128 4.94 -16.01 -13.78
CA GLY A 128 5.92 -16.51 -12.81
C GLY A 128 6.75 -15.34 -12.28
N SER A 129 8.01 -15.24 -12.65
CA SER A 129 8.88 -14.15 -12.17
C SER A 129 9.26 -13.20 -13.31
N LEU A 130 9.37 -11.92 -12.97
CA LEU A 130 9.88 -10.88 -13.87
C LEU A 130 11.27 -10.45 -13.37
N PRO A 131 12.34 -10.71 -14.14
CA PRO A 131 13.70 -10.35 -13.75
C PRO A 131 13.85 -8.86 -13.43
N PRO A 132 14.92 -8.47 -12.71
CA PRO A 132 15.33 -7.09 -12.61
C PRO A 132 15.39 -6.43 -13.99
N CYS A 133 15.11 -5.13 -14.04
CA CYS A 133 15.41 -4.33 -15.22
C CYS A 133 14.84 -4.92 -16.52
N SER A 134 13.59 -5.36 -16.51
CA SER A 134 13.04 -6.11 -17.65
C SER A 134 11.66 -5.63 -18.06
N THR A 135 11.34 -5.85 -19.34
CA THR A 135 10.04 -5.56 -19.92
C THR A 135 9.54 -6.71 -20.77
N ILE A 136 8.22 -6.87 -20.79
CA ILE A 136 7.50 -7.84 -21.60
C ILE A 136 6.46 -7.08 -22.42
N ALA A 137 6.38 -7.41 -23.71
CA ALA A 137 5.38 -6.85 -24.63
C ALA A 137 4.42 -7.93 -25.14
N PHE A 138 3.12 -7.72 -24.89
CA PHE A 138 2.02 -8.50 -25.44
C PHE A 138 1.45 -7.81 -26.66
N SER A 139 1.45 -8.51 -27.78
CA SER A 139 0.82 -8.08 -29.03
C SER A 139 0.51 -9.31 -29.86
N GLU A 140 -0.32 -9.15 -30.90
CA GLU A 140 -0.57 -10.24 -31.85
C GLU A 140 0.74 -10.73 -32.49
N LYS A 141 1.69 -9.81 -32.76
CA LYS A 141 2.99 -10.11 -33.36
C LYS A 141 3.92 -10.88 -32.42
N THR A 142 3.91 -10.61 -31.12
CA THR A 142 4.85 -11.21 -30.16
C THR A 142 4.32 -12.52 -29.60
N VAL A 143 3.08 -12.55 -29.10
CA VAL A 143 2.52 -13.73 -28.43
C VAL A 143 1.47 -14.45 -29.26
N GLY A 144 0.81 -13.74 -30.18
CA GLY A 144 -0.36 -14.26 -30.89
C GLY A 144 -1.55 -14.45 -29.97
N PHE A 145 -2.76 -14.17 -30.46
CA PHE A 145 -3.97 -14.24 -29.66
C PHE A 145 -4.98 -15.20 -30.29
N ARG A 146 -5.52 -16.10 -29.46
CA ARG A 146 -6.64 -16.96 -29.80
C ARG A 146 -7.73 -16.84 -28.76
N TRP A 147 -8.95 -17.16 -29.16
CA TRP A 147 -10.11 -17.12 -28.29
C TRP A 147 -11.06 -18.27 -28.63
N LYS A 148 -11.91 -18.66 -27.68
CA LYS A 148 -13.01 -19.60 -27.92
C LYS A 148 -14.31 -18.99 -27.43
N ARG A 149 -15.43 -19.38 -28.03
CA ARG A 149 -16.76 -18.90 -27.62
C ARG A 149 -16.97 -19.23 -26.14
N ALA A 150 -17.36 -18.22 -25.36
CA ALA A 150 -17.85 -18.45 -24.00
C ALA A 150 -19.13 -19.30 -24.10
N ASP A 151 -19.19 -20.39 -23.35
CA ASP A 151 -20.44 -21.11 -23.17
C ASP A 151 -21.31 -20.27 -22.23
N LEU A 152 -22.42 -19.74 -22.75
CA LEU A 152 -23.34 -18.90 -21.97
C LEU A 152 -24.10 -19.70 -20.91
N ASN A 153 -24.09 -21.04 -21.00
CA ASN A 153 -24.70 -21.94 -20.03
C ASN A 153 -23.68 -22.50 -19.01
N GLU A 154 -22.38 -22.27 -19.22
CA GLU A 154 -21.31 -22.59 -18.27
C GLU A 154 -20.44 -21.34 -18.05
N LEU A 155 -20.83 -20.52 -17.07
CA LEU A 155 -19.98 -19.43 -16.54
C LEU A 155 -18.81 -20.02 -15.74
N THR A 156 -17.88 -20.71 -16.41
CA THR A 156 -16.66 -21.22 -15.78
C THR A 156 -15.54 -20.18 -15.88
N VAL A 157 -15.19 -19.63 -14.72
CA VAL A 157 -13.96 -18.86 -14.50
C VAL A 157 -12.76 -19.75 -14.85
N GLN A 158 -12.15 -19.52 -16.01
CA GLN A 158 -10.97 -20.29 -16.44
C GLN A 158 -9.74 -19.78 -15.70
N HIS A 159 -9.24 -20.60 -14.78
CA HIS A 159 -7.94 -20.41 -14.12
C HIS A 159 -6.81 -21.03 -14.97
N PRO A 160 -5.54 -20.81 -14.59
CA PRO A 160 -4.48 -20.29 -15.43
C PRO A 160 -3.91 -21.30 -16.44
N VAL A 161 -3.34 -20.77 -17.51
CA VAL A 161 -2.59 -21.50 -18.54
C VAL A 161 -1.48 -22.36 -17.91
N LEU A 162 -1.57 -23.69 -17.99
CA LEU A 162 -0.38 -24.54 -17.94
C LEU A 162 0.30 -24.51 -19.32
N PRO A 163 1.63 -24.28 -19.39
CA PRO A 163 2.40 -24.51 -20.61
C PRO A 163 2.24 -25.98 -21.05
N GLY A 164 1.89 -26.23 -22.31
CA GLY A 164 1.94 -27.58 -22.89
C GLY A 164 0.67 -28.43 -22.88
N LEU A 165 -0.51 -27.91 -22.49
CA LEU A 165 -1.76 -28.68 -22.62
C LEU A 165 -2.27 -28.77 -24.09
N PRO A 166 -2.94 -29.89 -24.46
CA PRO A 166 -3.03 -30.41 -25.82
C PRO A 166 -3.60 -29.42 -26.84
N ARG A 167 -3.23 -29.64 -28.10
CA ARG A 167 -4.02 -29.17 -29.25
C ARG A 167 -5.40 -29.82 -29.16
N GLU A 168 -6.34 -29.21 -28.43
CA GLU A 168 -7.74 -29.39 -28.78
C GLU A 168 -7.93 -28.73 -30.14
N GLU A 169 -7.72 -29.52 -31.19
CA GLU A 169 -7.96 -29.15 -32.57
C GLU A 169 -9.44 -28.75 -32.70
N GLY A 170 -9.68 -27.47 -33.02
CA GLY A 170 -10.99 -27.00 -33.48
C GLY A 170 -11.69 -25.92 -32.64
N THR A 171 -11.39 -25.74 -31.35
CA THR A 171 -12.16 -24.82 -30.49
C THR A 171 -11.62 -23.39 -30.46
N TRP A 172 -10.31 -23.20 -30.66
CA TRP A 172 -9.65 -21.91 -30.56
C TRP A 172 -9.51 -21.21 -31.92
N ARG A 173 -10.11 -20.03 -32.04
CA ARG A 173 -10.11 -19.17 -33.23
C ARG A 173 -9.03 -18.10 -33.10
N GLY A 174 -8.37 -17.76 -34.21
CA GLY A 174 -7.49 -16.59 -34.25
C GLY A 174 -8.25 -15.31 -33.94
N LEU A 175 -7.67 -14.44 -33.12
CA LEU A 175 -8.24 -13.12 -32.85
C LEU A 175 -7.92 -12.18 -34.01
N LYS A 176 -8.92 -11.89 -34.86
CA LYS A 176 -8.78 -10.96 -35.98
C LYS A 176 -9.19 -9.55 -35.57
N SER A 177 -8.64 -8.55 -36.25
CA SER A 177 -9.06 -7.14 -36.13
C SER A 177 -8.91 -6.59 -34.71
N LEU A 178 -7.80 -6.92 -34.04
CA LEU A 178 -7.44 -6.33 -32.75
C LEU A 178 -7.37 -4.81 -32.88
N ARG A 179 -8.15 -4.11 -32.05
CA ARG A 179 -8.11 -2.65 -31.93
C ARG A 179 -7.27 -2.22 -30.74
N ARG A 180 -7.55 -2.80 -29.58
CA ARG A 180 -6.95 -2.36 -28.32
C ARG A 180 -6.76 -3.50 -27.35
N LEU A 181 -5.66 -3.44 -26.61
CA LEU A 181 -5.44 -4.18 -25.37
C LEU A 181 -5.68 -3.23 -24.18
N GLU A 182 -6.51 -3.67 -23.24
CA GLU A 182 -6.85 -2.92 -22.02
C GLU A 182 -6.43 -3.73 -20.81
N MET A 183 -5.47 -3.22 -20.03
CA MET A 183 -5.14 -3.84 -18.75
C MET A 183 -6.36 -3.78 -17.83
N LEU A 184 -6.64 -4.88 -17.14
CA LEU A 184 -7.60 -4.91 -16.03
C LEU A 184 -6.85 -4.84 -14.72
N SER A 185 -5.87 -5.72 -14.57
CA SER A 185 -5.06 -5.81 -13.37
C SER A 185 -3.72 -6.48 -13.64
N LEU A 186 -2.71 -6.03 -12.91
CA LEU A 186 -1.41 -6.67 -12.77
C LEU A 186 -1.22 -7.00 -11.30
N PHE A 187 -0.79 -8.21 -11.00
CA PHE A 187 -0.51 -8.69 -9.65
C PHE A 187 0.91 -9.21 -9.60
N PHE A 188 1.61 -8.97 -8.49
CA PHE A 188 2.98 -9.43 -8.29
C PHE A 188 3.33 -9.45 -6.80
N THR A 189 4.33 -10.25 -6.47
CA THR A 189 4.94 -10.33 -5.15
C THR A 189 6.31 -9.70 -5.22
N ASP A 190 6.61 -8.77 -4.32
CA ASP A 190 7.90 -8.10 -4.26
C ASP A 190 9.00 -9.00 -3.64
N ARG A 191 10.21 -8.47 -3.47
CA ARG A 191 11.38 -9.17 -2.91
C ARG A 191 11.18 -9.57 -1.46
N ASP A 192 10.36 -8.81 -0.73
CA ASP A 192 10.09 -8.97 0.71
C ASP A 192 8.88 -9.88 0.96
N GLY A 193 8.21 -10.33 -0.11
CA GLY A 193 7.07 -11.23 -0.07
C GLY A 193 5.71 -10.53 0.04
N ALA A 194 5.67 -9.20 -0.03
CA ALA A 194 4.42 -8.45 -0.02
C ALA A 194 3.74 -8.50 -1.40
N GLN A 195 2.41 -8.62 -1.38
CA GLN A 195 1.59 -8.76 -2.58
C GLN A 195 0.99 -7.42 -3.00
N TRP A 196 1.17 -7.10 -4.27
CA TRP A 196 0.79 -5.83 -4.85
C TRP A 196 -0.06 -6.03 -6.09
N SER A 197 -0.94 -5.05 -6.32
CA SER A 197 -1.75 -4.97 -7.52
C SER A 197 -1.60 -3.61 -8.19
N ARG A 198 -1.72 -3.59 -9.52
CA ARG A 198 -1.98 -2.37 -10.29
C ARG A 198 -3.26 -2.51 -11.06
N ASP A 199 -4.14 -1.53 -10.90
CA ASP A 199 -5.40 -1.46 -11.64
C ASP A 199 -5.18 -1.04 -13.11
N LYS A 200 -6.26 -0.95 -13.87
CA LYS A 200 -6.29 -0.47 -15.26
C LYS A 200 -5.68 0.92 -15.47
N ASP A 201 -5.71 1.77 -14.44
CA ASP A 201 -5.18 3.15 -14.47
C ASP A 201 -3.71 3.18 -13.99
N GLY A 202 -3.14 2.02 -13.64
CA GLY A 202 -1.79 1.89 -13.13
C GLY A 202 -1.64 2.26 -11.66
N ARG A 203 -2.72 2.47 -10.90
CA ARG A 203 -2.64 2.79 -9.47
C ARG A 203 -2.22 1.56 -8.68
N LEU A 204 -1.25 1.75 -7.77
CA LEU A 204 -0.75 0.71 -6.90
C LEU A 204 -1.72 0.51 -5.71
N GLY A 205 -2.13 -0.73 -5.51
CA GLY A 205 -2.92 -1.16 -4.35
C GLY A 205 -2.26 -2.34 -3.65
N ASP A 206 -2.39 -2.38 -2.33
CA ASP A 206 -2.03 -3.54 -1.51
C ASP A 206 -3.09 -4.63 -1.71
N GLN A 207 -2.65 -5.86 -1.96
CA GLN A 207 -3.54 -6.98 -2.27
C GLN A 207 -3.66 -7.94 -1.08
N ARG A 208 -4.39 -7.52 -0.04
CA ARG A 208 -4.70 -8.40 1.11
C ARG A 208 -5.91 -9.32 0.86
N ASP A 209 -6.75 -9.00 -0.12
CA ASP A 209 -8.07 -9.63 -0.33
C ASP A 209 -8.13 -10.62 -1.51
N GLY A 210 -6.98 -11.07 -2.02
CA GLY A 210 -6.89 -12.10 -3.05
C GLY A 210 -7.00 -11.63 -4.50
N ILE A 211 -6.68 -12.53 -5.43
CA ILE A 211 -6.67 -12.27 -6.88
C ILE A 211 -8.09 -12.40 -7.44
N GLY A 212 -8.86 -11.32 -7.34
CA GLY A 212 -10.11 -11.16 -8.07
C GLY A 212 -9.83 -10.65 -9.49
N TYR A 213 -10.10 -11.46 -10.50
CA TYR A 213 -10.20 -10.95 -11.86
C TYR A 213 -11.61 -10.41 -12.04
N PRO A 214 -11.81 -9.11 -12.31
CA PRO A 214 -13.14 -8.58 -12.58
C PRO A 214 -13.62 -9.15 -13.92
N VAL A 215 -14.24 -10.33 -13.86
CA VAL A 215 -15.20 -10.77 -14.86
C VAL A 215 -16.49 -10.05 -14.52
N ASP A 216 -16.62 -8.80 -14.99
CA ASP A 216 -17.94 -8.17 -15.09
C ASP A 216 -18.88 -9.21 -15.67
N GLY A 217 -19.99 -9.51 -14.99
CA GLY A 217 -20.89 -10.67 -15.15
C GLY A 217 -21.56 -10.87 -16.52
N LEU A 218 -20.76 -10.77 -17.58
CA LEU A 218 -21.05 -10.78 -18.98
C LEU A 218 -20.00 -11.72 -19.57
N ALA A 219 -20.44 -12.84 -20.14
CA ALA A 219 -19.58 -13.90 -20.65
C ALA A 219 -18.56 -13.38 -21.67
N ALA A 220 -17.40 -12.93 -21.19
CA ALA A 220 -16.27 -12.60 -22.03
C ALA A 220 -15.69 -13.92 -22.55
N SER A 221 -15.40 -13.96 -23.84
CA SER A 221 -14.76 -15.14 -24.42
C SER A 221 -13.36 -15.30 -23.84
N PRO A 222 -12.97 -16.50 -23.34
CA PRO A 222 -11.63 -16.70 -22.82
C PRO A 222 -10.60 -16.62 -23.95
N GLY A 223 -9.49 -15.95 -23.65
CA GLY A 223 -8.35 -15.75 -24.51
C GLY A 223 -7.18 -16.66 -24.14
N ARG A 224 -6.38 -17.03 -25.13
CA ARG A 224 -5.15 -17.80 -24.99
C ARG A 224 -4.04 -17.19 -25.84
N ILE A 225 -2.83 -17.10 -25.29
CA ILE A 225 -1.64 -16.74 -26.04
C ILE A 225 -1.06 -17.97 -26.77
N VAL A 226 -0.51 -17.77 -27.95
CA VAL A 226 0.02 -18.87 -28.79
C VAL A 226 1.50 -19.14 -28.52
N ARG A 227 2.25 -18.10 -28.12
CA ARG A 227 3.69 -18.12 -27.87
C ARG A 227 3.99 -17.52 -26.51
N ALA A 228 5.10 -17.97 -25.91
CA ALA A 228 5.61 -17.40 -24.69
C ALA A 228 6.02 -15.93 -24.90
N PRO A 229 5.64 -15.02 -24.00
CA PRO A 229 6.10 -13.64 -24.04
C PRO A 229 7.63 -13.59 -23.93
N GLN A 230 8.23 -12.71 -24.72
CA GLN A 230 9.68 -12.51 -24.69
C GLN A 230 10.02 -11.45 -23.66
N ILE A 231 10.93 -11.78 -22.75
CA ILE A 231 11.49 -10.85 -21.75
C ILE A 231 12.65 -10.12 -22.41
N LYS A 232 12.65 -8.79 -22.34
CA LYS A 232 13.72 -7.95 -22.84
C LYS A 232 14.36 -7.19 -21.67
N PRO A 233 15.70 -7.07 -21.64
CA PRO A 233 16.36 -6.20 -20.68
C PRO A 233 16.06 -4.73 -20.99
N LEU A 234 16.09 -3.89 -19.95
CA LEU A 234 15.99 -2.44 -20.01
C LEU A 234 17.38 -1.82 -19.92
N ASP A 235 17.56 -0.69 -20.59
CA ASP A 235 18.81 0.07 -20.54
C ASP A 235 18.98 0.85 -19.23
N THR A 236 17.89 1.13 -18.50
CA THR A 236 17.91 1.93 -17.26
C THR A 236 17.04 1.31 -16.16
N CYS A 237 17.57 1.27 -14.94
CA CYS A 237 16.88 0.77 -13.74
C CYS A 237 16.94 1.79 -12.61
N ARG A 238 16.16 1.55 -11.55
CA ARG A 238 16.25 2.32 -10.31
C ARG A 238 16.34 1.39 -9.12
N GLU A 239 17.05 1.84 -8.09
CA GLU A 239 16.96 1.27 -6.75
C GLU A 239 15.55 1.49 -6.22
N GLY A 240 15.02 0.45 -5.58
CA GLY A 240 13.71 0.41 -4.94
C GLY A 240 13.83 0.44 -3.43
#